data_AF-A0A7C1UD91-F1
#
_entry.id   AF-A0A7C1UD91-F1
#
_cell.length_a   1.000
_cell.length_b   1.000
_cell.length_c   1.000
_cell.angle_alpha   90.00
_cell.angle_beta   90.00
_cell.angle_gamma   90.00
#
_symmetry.space_group_name_H-M   'P 1'
#
loop_
_entity.id
_entity.type
_entity.pdbx_description
1 polymer ?
#
loop_
_entity_poly.entity_id
_entity_poly.type
_entity_poly.pdbx_seq_one_letter_code
_entity_poly.pdbx_strand_id
1 'polypeptide(L)'
;MRLARFVDGHLCEGGMWDSYSFEHWRCWAASIFSREMGWPAWNQPGWQISRWLFDDGIRECDRDYLFWSIQALRFADPEITDKEIRMIERSGKTARICLTQGCSDYDYCENTLYWNPVETERVPVDKLRGEQWFRADPLIALARQLSHMRHDFCDNGDASDGHERDMIAVSAELRMRDILSRKDPTRPCIRPTPGRQETRGTL
;
A
#
# COMPACT_ATOMS: atom_id res chain seq x y z
N MET A 1 -9.84 1.76 -13.13
CA MET A 1 -10.52 1.66 -11.81
C MET A 1 -11.64 2.69 -11.73
N ARG A 2 -12.83 2.26 -11.30
CA ARG A 2 -14.02 3.12 -11.17
C ARG A 2 -14.36 3.29 -9.70
N LEU A 3 -14.45 4.54 -9.24
CA LEU A 3 -14.94 4.89 -7.91
C LEU A 3 -16.38 5.38 -8.06
N ALA A 4 -17.25 4.97 -7.13
CA ALA A 4 -18.64 5.35 -7.10
C ALA A 4 -19.03 5.80 -5.67
N ARG A 5 -19.72 6.93 -5.56
CA ARG A 5 -20.25 7.46 -4.31
C ARG A 5 -21.68 6.98 -4.14
N PHE A 6 -21.94 6.28 -3.04
CA PHE A 6 -23.28 5.88 -2.63
C PHE A 6 -23.70 6.63 -1.36
N VAL A 7 -24.92 7.16 -1.34
CA VAL A 7 -25.57 7.73 -0.16
C VAL A 7 -26.89 7.00 0.02
N ASP A 8 -27.12 6.46 1.21
CA ASP A 8 -28.30 5.64 1.54
C ASP A 8 -28.55 4.50 0.54
N GLY A 9 -27.46 3.88 0.05
CA GLY A 9 -27.51 2.78 -0.91
C GLY A 9 -27.71 3.21 -2.38
N HIS A 10 -27.85 4.50 -2.66
CA HIS A 10 -28.07 5.03 -4.01
C HIS A 10 -26.82 5.73 -4.55
N LEU A 11 -26.48 5.46 -5.82
CA LEU A 11 -25.39 6.15 -6.52
C LEU A 11 -25.75 7.65 -6.63
N CYS A 12 -24.87 8.51 -6.12
CA CYS A 12 -25.05 9.96 -6.26
C CYS A 12 -24.86 10.43 -7.70
N GLU A 13 -25.67 11.40 -8.12
CA GLU A 13 -25.51 12.06 -9.42
C GLU A 13 -24.12 12.72 -9.51
N GLY A 14 -23.40 12.46 -10.61
CA GLY A 14 -22.00 12.88 -10.77
C GLY A 14 -21.00 12.17 -9.85
N GLY A 15 -21.46 11.21 -9.04
CA GLY A 15 -20.66 10.46 -8.07
C GLY A 15 -19.89 9.28 -8.67
N MET A 16 -19.55 9.32 -9.96
CA MET A 16 -18.70 8.30 -10.59
C MET A 16 -17.43 8.94 -11.12
N TRP A 17 -16.30 8.35 -10.78
CA TRP A 17 -14.98 8.78 -11.24
C TRP A 17 -14.24 7.60 -11.83
N ASP A 18 -13.90 7.75 -13.12
CA ASP A 18 -13.04 6.81 -13.81
C ASP A 18 -11.58 7.25 -13.67
N SER A 19 -10.74 6.32 -13.23
CA SER A 19 -9.30 6.50 -13.16
C SER A 19 -8.63 5.41 -13.99
N TYR A 20 -7.66 5.82 -14.81
CA TYR A 20 -6.92 4.90 -15.66
C TYR A 20 -5.71 4.29 -14.95
N SER A 21 -5.33 4.80 -13.77
CA SER A 21 -4.29 4.25 -12.91
C SER A 21 -4.50 4.69 -11.44
N PHE A 22 -3.82 4.01 -10.51
CA PHE A 22 -3.79 4.46 -9.12
C PHE A 22 -3.08 5.80 -8.93
N GLU A 23 -2.09 6.12 -9.77
CA GLU A 23 -1.46 7.44 -9.78
C GLU A 23 -2.49 8.52 -10.09
N HIS A 24 -3.27 8.30 -11.15
CA HIS A 24 -4.34 9.21 -11.54
C HIS A 24 -5.39 9.36 -10.44
N TRP A 25 -5.73 8.26 -9.76
CA TRP A 25 -6.65 8.29 -8.64
C TRP A 25 -6.09 9.08 -7.44
N ARG A 26 -4.82 8.87 -7.05
CA ARG A 26 -4.18 9.58 -5.93
C ARG A 26 -4.14 11.09 -6.14
N CYS A 27 -3.86 11.52 -7.37
CA CYS A 27 -3.86 12.94 -7.74
C CYS A 27 -5.23 13.62 -7.60
N TRP A 28 -6.32 12.88 -7.76
CA TRP A 28 -7.69 13.44 -7.77
C TRP A 28 -8.46 13.17 -6.49
N ALA A 29 -8.06 12.18 -5.70
CA ALA A 29 -8.76 11.75 -4.49
C ALA A 29 -9.00 12.93 -3.54
N ALA A 30 -7.95 13.71 -3.22
CA ALA A 30 -8.09 14.89 -2.37
C ALA A 30 -9.22 15.83 -2.84
N SER A 31 -9.26 16.14 -4.13
CA SER A 31 -10.26 17.04 -4.73
C SER A 31 -11.67 16.45 -4.82
N ILE A 32 -11.79 15.12 -4.94
CA ILE A 32 -13.07 14.41 -4.93
C ILE A 32 -13.67 14.46 -3.53
N PHE A 33 -12.86 14.14 -2.52
CA PHE A 33 -13.32 13.97 -1.15
C PHE A 33 -13.33 15.27 -0.33
N SER A 34 -12.61 16.32 -0.74
CA SER A 34 -12.69 17.65 -0.09
C SER A 34 -14.07 18.29 -0.17
N ARG A 35 -14.94 17.79 -1.05
CA ARG A 35 -16.31 18.28 -1.24
C ARG A 35 -17.33 17.55 -0.34
N GLU A 36 -16.89 16.55 0.41
CA GLU A 36 -17.75 15.69 1.22
C GLU A 36 -17.75 16.13 2.69
N MET A 37 -18.77 16.90 3.10
CA MET A 37 -18.90 17.36 4.50
C MET A 37 -19.09 16.23 5.52
N GLY A 38 -19.50 15.03 5.09
CA GLY A 38 -19.65 13.84 5.93
C GLY A 38 -18.44 12.90 5.94
N TRP A 39 -17.35 13.25 5.25
CA TRP A 39 -16.20 12.38 5.08
C TRP A 39 -14.88 13.04 5.54
N PRO A 40 -14.79 13.49 6.81
CA PRO A 40 -13.58 14.12 7.31
C PRO A 40 -12.43 13.12 7.33
N ALA A 41 -11.31 13.48 6.69
CA ALA A 41 -10.13 12.62 6.57
C ALA A 41 -9.60 12.18 7.94
N TRP A 42 -9.64 13.07 8.95
CA TRP A 42 -9.18 12.77 10.31
C TRP A 42 -9.97 11.69 11.07
N ASN A 43 -11.16 11.32 10.59
CA ASN A 43 -11.94 10.21 11.16
C ASN A 43 -11.80 8.91 10.34
N GLN A 44 -11.03 8.92 9.25
CA GLN A 44 -10.86 7.75 8.39
C GLN A 44 -9.63 6.95 8.81
N PRO A 45 -9.73 5.59 8.82
CA PRO A 45 -8.56 4.75 9.03
C PRO A 45 -7.45 5.04 8.02
N GLY A 46 -6.21 5.08 8.51
CA GLY A 46 -5.02 5.43 7.74
C GLY A 46 -4.62 6.90 7.88
N TRP A 47 -5.48 7.75 8.45
CA TRP A 47 -5.13 9.14 8.73
C TRP A 47 -4.02 9.26 9.77
N GLN A 48 -4.07 8.48 10.85
CA GLN A 48 -3.05 8.57 11.88
C GLN A 48 -1.70 8.08 11.34
N ILE A 49 -1.72 6.99 10.58
CA ILE A 49 -0.51 6.44 9.92
C ILE A 49 0.11 7.49 8.98
N SER A 50 -0.68 8.21 8.18
CA SER A 50 -0.11 9.20 7.27
C SER A 50 0.56 10.38 7.99
N ARG A 51 0.16 10.66 9.23
CA ARG A 51 0.76 11.69 10.10
C ARG A 51 2.04 11.22 10.80
N TRP A 52 2.40 9.94 10.68
CA TRP A 52 3.69 9.43 11.11
C TRP A 52 4.82 9.71 10.10
N LEU A 53 4.49 10.30 8.94
CA LEU A 53 5.48 10.79 7.99
C LEU A 53 6.30 11.93 8.63
N PHE A 54 7.59 11.62 8.81
CA PHE A 54 8.57 12.42 9.54
C PHE A 54 8.82 13.78 8.88
N ASP A 55 9.05 14.82 9.67
CA ASP A 55 8.90 16.23 9.26
C ASP A 55 10.12 16.91 8.63
N ASP A 56 11.25 16.22 8.43
CA ASP A 56 12.47 16.85 7.89
C ASP A 56 12.34 17.20 6.39
N GLY A 57 11.74 18.36 6.11
CA GLY A 57 11.57 18.90 4.76
C GLY A 57 10.36 18.36 3.99
N ILE A 58 9.51 17.57 4.66
CA ILE A 58 8.29 16.99 4.10
C ILE A 58 7.15 18.03 4.07
N ARG A 59 6.36 18.02 3.00
CA ARG A 59 5.23 18.93 2.81
C ARG A 59 3.93 18.24 3.22
N GLU A 60 2.91 19.02 3.54
CA GLU A 60 1.54 18.51 3.80
C GLU A 60 1.00 17.66 2.63
N CYS A 61 1.38 17.99 1.39
CA CYS A 61 0.99 17.21 0.23
C CYS A 61 1.53 15.77 0.25
N ASP A 62 2.66 15.51 0.91
CA ASP A 62 3.25 14.17 1.00
C ASP A 62 2.48 13.30 2.00
N ARG A 63 2.01 13.91 3.10
CA ARG A 63 1.10 13.25 4.06
C ARG A 63 -0.24 12.93 3.43
N ASP A 64 -0.78 13.86 2.65
CA ASP A 64 -2.00 13.63 1.89
C ASP A 64 -1.78 12.51 0.86
N TYR A 65 -0.64 12.51 0.17
CA TYR A 65 -0.31 11.46 -0.79
C TYR A 65 -0.22 10.08 -0.13
N LEU A 66 0.36 9.98 1.08
CA LEU A 66 0.39 8.75 1.86
C LEU A 66 -1.01 8.33 2.30
N PHE A 67 -1.79 9.27 2.85
CA PHE A 67 -3.17 9.02 3.25
C PHE A 67 -3.99 8.43 2.10
N TRP A 68 -3.92 9.05 0.92
CA TRP A 68 -4.64 8.55 -0.24
C TRP A 68 -4.09 7.21 -0.71
N SER A 69 -2.78 6.99 -0.70
CA SER A 69 -2.21 5.67 -1.00
C SER A 69 -2.79 4.59 -0.07
N ILE A 70 -2.92 4.88 1.23
CA ILE A 70 -3.56 3.97 2.19
C ILE A 70 -5.05 3.77 1.88
N GLN A 71 -5.79 4.82 1.54
CA GLN A 71 -7.19 4.70 1.11
C GLN A 71 -7.34 3.83 -0.14
N ALA A 72 -6.44 3.93 -1.12
CA ALA A 72 -6.43 3.07 -2.29
C ALA A 72 -6.30 1.60 -1.90
N LEU A 73 -5.45 1.27 -0.93
CA LEU A 73 -5.31 -0.10 -0.42
C LEU A 73 -6.60 -0.57 0.26
N ARG A 74 -7.22 0.26 1.10
CA ARG A 74 -8.50 -0.03 1.75
C ARG A 74 -9.60 -0.32 0.75
N PHE A 75 -9.69 0.45 -0.33
CA PHE A 75 -10.69 0.21 -1.38
C PHE A 75 -10.31 -0.94 -2.32
N ALA A 76 -9.03 -1.25 -2.43
CA ALA A 76 -8.57 -2.41 -3.17
C ALA A 76 -8.96 -3.71 -2.47
N ASP A 77 -8.79 -3.76 -1.14
CA ASP A 77 -8.97 -4.91 -0.26
C ASP A 77 -9.69 -4.51 1.04
N PRO A 78 -11.02 -4.30 0.99
CA PRO A 78 -11.78 -3.70 2.09
C PRO A 78 -11.98 -4.62 3.31
N GLU A 79 -11.73 -5.92 3.18
CA GLU A 79 -11.92 -6.87 4.27
C GLU A 79 -10.65 -7.03 5.10
N ILE A 80 -9.51 -7.22 4.44
CA ILE A 80 -8.26 -7.55 5.13
C ILE A 80 -7.44 -6.28 5.37
N THR A 81 -7.19 -5.49 4.33
CA THR A 81 -6.33 -4.31 4.47
C THR A 81 -6.97 -3.23 5.35
N ASP A 82 -8.29 -3.01 5.28
CA ASP A 82 -8.99 -2.11 6.21
C ASP A 82 -8.81 -2.54 7.67
N LYS A 83 -8.93 -3.84 7.92
CA LYS A 83 -8.73 -4.41 9.27
C LYS A 83 -7.29 -4.21 9.73
N GLU A 84 -6.29 -4.49 8.90
CA GLU A 84 -4.87 -4.32 9.23
C GLU A 84 -4.55 -2.88 9.61
N ILE A 85 -5.00 -1.90 8.82
CA ILE A 85 -4.81 -0.47 9.08
C ILE A 85 -5.43 -0.06 10.41
N ARG A 86 -6.67 -0.47 10.68
CA ARG A 86 -7.33 -0.19 11.96
C ARG A 86 -6.61 -0.82 13.14
N MET A 87 -6.05 -2.02 12.96
CA MET A 87 -5.29 -2.69 14.02
C MET A 87 -3.99 -1.93 14.33
N ILE A 88 -3.26 -1.47 13.30
CA ILE A 88 -2.08 -0.61 13.48
C ILE A 88 -2.43 0.63 14.29
N GLU A 89 -3.45 1.39 13.89
CA GLU A 89 -3.82 2.64 14.57
C GLU A 89 -4.31 2.42 16.01
N ARG A 90 -4.91 1.26 16.29
CA ARG A 90 -5.39 0.88 17.63
C ARG A 90 -4.33 0.23 18.51
N SER A 91 -3.17 -0.13 17.96
CA SER A 91 -2.11 -0.81 18.71
C SER A 91 -1.51 0.05 19.83
N GLY A 92 -1.67 1.38 19.76
CA GLY A 92 -1.02 2.33 20.67
C GLY A 92 0.47 2.54 20.38
N LYS A 93 1.05 1.80 19.43
CA LYS A 93 2.42 1.99 18.95
C LYS A 93 2.44 3.03 17.82
N THR A 94 3.63 3.57 17.54
CA THR A 94 3.85 4.55 16.47
C THR A 94 5.15 4.21 15.77
N ALA A 95 5.12 4.19 14.43
CA ALA A 95 6.31 4.06 13.61
C ALA A 95 6.79 5.44 13.15
N ARG A 96 8.06 5.57 12.80
CA ARG A 96 8.55 6.68 11.98
C ARG A 96 8.36 6.33 10.51
N ILE A 97 7.76 7.19 9.70
CA ILE A 97 7.70 6.97 8.24
C ILE A 97 8.63 7.98 7.55
N CYS A 98 9.53 7.49 6.70
CA CYS A 98 10.50 8.30 5.98
C CYS A 98 10.32 8.11 4.47
N LEU A 99 10.38 9.18 3.68
CA LEU A 99 10.49 9.03 2.23
C LEU A 99 11.85 8.44 1.87
N THR A 100 11.88 7.53 0.90
CA THR A 100 13.12 6.99 0.34
C THR A 100 13.10 6.98 -1.18
N GLN A 101 14.28 7.04 -1.79
CA GLN A 101 14.48 6.81 -3.22
C GLN A 101 14.78 5.33 -3.53
N GLY A 102 15.14 4.54 -2.52
CA GLY A 102 15.40 3.10 -2.62
C GLY A 102 14.13 2.27 -2.45
N CYS A 103 14.30 0.95 -2.26
CA CYS A 103 13.20 0.04 -1.98
C CYS A 103 12.45 0.41 -0.69
N SER A 104 11.12 0.29 -0.69
CA SER A 104 10.31 0.48 0.50
C SER A 104 10.55 -0.68 1.45
N ASP A 105 10.81 -0.39 2.71
CA ASP A 105 11.23 -1.37 3.71
C ASP A 105 10.79 -0.95 5.11
N TYR A 106 10.46 -1.94 5.95
CA TYR A 106 10.11 -1.73 7.35
C TYR A 106 11.22 -2.26 8.24
N ASP A 107 11.92 -1.35 8.92
CA ASP A 107 12.93 -1.67 9.91
C ASP A 107 12.26 -1.89 11.28
N TYR A 108 12.26 -3.15 11.73
CA TYR A 108 11.72 -3.57 13.02
C TYR A 108 12.49 -3.02 14.21
N CYS A 109 13.82 -2.87 14.08
CA CYS A 109 14.66 -2.44 15.20
C CYS A 109 14.37 -0.97 15.55
N GLU A 110 14.12 -0.16 14.52
CA GLU A 110 13.88 1.26 14.67
C GLU A 110 12.38 1.64 14.62
N ASN A 111 11.48 0.69 14.37
CA ASN A 111 10.08 0.93 14.02
C ASN A 111 9.96 1.99 12.91
N THR A 112 10.79 1.86 11.87
CA THR A 112 10.87 2.85 10.77
C THR A 112 10.40 2.24 9.46
N LEU A 113 9.40 2.85 8.85
CA LEU A 113 8.95 2.55 7.49
C LEU A 113 9.63 3.51 6.51
N TYR A 114 10.54 3.00 5.70
CA TYR A 114 11.03 3.69 4.52
C TYR A 114 10.04 3.46 3.38
N TRP A 115 9.40 4.53 2.92
CA TRP A 115 8.36 4.47 1.89
C TRP A 115 8.79 5.22 0.63
N ASN A 116 8.73 4.53 -0.51
CA ASN A 116 8.97 5.12 -1.81
C ASN A 116 7.63 5.29 -2.55
N PRO A 117 7.18 6.54 -2.77
CA PRO A 117 5.89 6.80 -3.42
C PRO A 117 5.86 6.48 -4.92
N VAL A 118 7.04 6.33 -5.54
CA VAL A 118 7.23 6.24 -7.00
C VAL A 118 7.63 4.84 -7.47
N GLU A 119 8.13 4.02 -6.56
CA GLU A 119 8.97 2.85 -6.80
C GLU A 119 8.70 2.06 -8.09
N THR A 120 9.78 1.85 -8.85
CA THR A 120 9.76 1.27 -10.20
C THR A 120 10.60 0.02 -10.38
N GLU A 121 11.47 -0.37 -9.43
CA GLU A 121 12.28 -1.59 -9.50
C GLU A 121 12.64 -2.10 -8.09
N ARG A 122 12.40 -3.40 -7.83
CA ARG A 122 12.90 -4.10 -6.64
C ARG A 122 14.01 -5.07 -7.04
N VAL A 123 15.15 -4.96 -6.36
CA VAL A 123 16.25 -5.93 -6.45
C VAL A 123 16.15 -6.81 -5.20
N PRO A 124 15.90 -8.12 -5.31
CA PRO A 124 16.08 -9.01 -4.16
C PRO A 124 17.53 -8.94 -3.68
N VAL A 125 17.72 -8.80 -2.37
CA VAL A 125 19.05 -8.72 -1.73
C VAL A 125 19.83 -10.03 -1.91
N ASP A 126 19.16 -11.14 -2.23
CA ASP A 126 19.77 -12.46 -2.28
C ASP A 126 19.89 -13.03 -3.71
N LYS A 127 21.12 -12.99 -4.25
CA LYS A 127 21.46 -13.60 -5.55
C LYS A 127 21.42 -15.14 -5.51
N LEU A 128 21.36 -15.77 -4.34
CA LEU A 128 21.51 -17.22 -4.19
C LEU A 128 20.23 -18.03 -4.47
N ARG A 129 19.05 -17.38 -4.59
CA ARG A 129 17.77 -18.09 -4.82
C ARG A 129 17.28 -18.13 -6.27
N GLY A 130 18.02 -17.57 -7.23
CA GLY A 130 17.59 -17.57 -8.63
C GLY A 130 16.29 -16.80 -8.88
N GLU A 131 15.93 -15.89 -7.98
CA GLU A 131 14.74 -15.05 -8.08
C GLU A 131 15.10 -13.78 -8.87
N GLN A 132 14.40 -13.55 -9.99
CA GLN A 132 14.66 -12.44 -10.92
C GLN A 132 13.94 -11.16 -10.49
N TRP A 133 14.34 -10.04 -11.10
CA TRP A 133 13.84 -8.68 -10.86
C TRP A 133 12.31 -8.54 -11.02
N PHE A 134 11.68 -7.72 -10.19
CA PHE A 134 10.29 -7.31 -10.39
C PHE A 134 10.11 -5.81 -10.21
N ARG A 135 9.37 -5.18 -11.13
CA ARG A 135 8.80 -3.86 -10.93
C ARG A 135 7.67 -3.98 -9.91
N ALA A 136 7.85 -3.42 -8.72
CA ALA A 136 6.80 -3.39 -7.70
C ALA A 136 5.98 -2.11 -7.88
N ASP A 137 4.65 -2.23 -7.93
CA ASP A 137 3.78 -1.05 -7.83
C ASP A 137 3.94 -0.46 -6.40
N PRO A 138 4.04 0.87 -6.24
CA PRO A 138 4.16 1.49 -4.92
C PRO A 138 3.06 1.09 -3.93
N LEU A 139 1.85 0.77 -4.41
CA LEU A 139 0.77 0.25 -3.56
C LEU A 139 1.02 -1.18 -3.10
N ILE A 140 1.58 -2.03 -3.96
CA ILE A 140 1.96 -3.39 -3.57
C ILE A 140 3.05 -3.34 -2.49
N ALA A 141 4.05 -2.47 -2.68
CA ALA A 141 5.11 -2.26 -1.70
C ALA A 141 4.54 -1.72 -0.38
N LEU A 142 3.67 -0.71 -0.43
CA LEU A 142 3.02 -0.17 0.76
C LEU A 142 2.18 -1.23 1.49
N ALA A 143 1.41 -2.06 0.77
CA ALA A 143 0.63 -3.15 1.37
C ALA A 143 1.51 -4.17 2.11
N ARG A 144 2.64 -4.55 1.50
CA ARG A 144 3.65 -5.40 2.14
C ARG A 144 4.11 -4.78 3.47
N GLN A 145 4.53 -3.52 3.43
CA GLN A 145 5.14 -2.88 4.59
C GLN A 145 4.14 -2.57 5.70
N LEU A 146 2.89 -2.22 5.37
CA LEU A 146 1.83 -2.10 6.37
C LEU A 146 1.53 -3.44 7.04
N SER A 147 1.58 -4.56 6.30
CA SER A 147 1.37 -5.89 6.89
C SER A 147 2.52 -6.29 7.82
N HIS A 148 3.78 -5.98 7.46
CA HIS A 148 4.92 -6.11 8.37
C HIS A 148 4.73 -5.32 9.67
N MET A 149 4.42 -4.02 9.54
CA MET A 149 4.21 -3.15 10.69
C MET A 149 3.01 -3.61 11.55
N ARG A 150 1.92 -4.07 10.93
CA ARG A 150 0.77 -4.63 11.66
C ARG A 150 1.16 -5.84 12.48
N HIS A 151 1.92 -6.76 11.90
CA HIS A 151 2.39 -7.96 12.61
C HIS A 151 3.25 -7.58 13.82
N ASP A 152 4.21 -6.68 13.59
CA ASP A 152 5.09 -6.17 14.63
C ASP A 152 4.34 -5.47 15.77
N PHE A 153 3.32 -4.68 15.40
CA PHE A 153 2.58 -3.90 16.38
C PHE A 153 1.53 -4.70 17.14
N CYS A 154 0.92 -5.70 16.51
CA CYS A 154 -0.29 -6.34 17.04
C CYS A 154 -0.10 -7.80 17.46
N ASP A 155 0.85 -8.53 16.87
CA ASP A 155 0.92 -9.99 16.98
C ASP A 155 2.17 -10.45 17.74
N ASN A 156 2.69 -9.60 18.65
CA ASN A 156 3.96 -9.82 19.34
C ASN A 156 5.10 -10.11 18.36
N GLY A 157 5.19 -9.35 17.27
CA GLY A 157 6.20 -9.59 16.24
C GLY A 157 7.61 -9.72 16.80
N ASP A 158 7.95 -8.98 17.85
CA ASP A 158 9.19 -9.12 18.66
C ASP A 158 9.59 -10.58 19.00
N ALA A 159 8.63 -11.48 19.17
CA ALA A 159 8.83 -12.90 19.50
C ALA A 159 8.91 -13.82 18.26
N SER A 160 8.47 -13.37 17.09
CA SER A 160 8.55 -14.12 15.83
C SER A 160 9.92 -13.98 15.17
N ASP A 161 10.37 -15.05 14.50
CA ASP A 161 11.59 -15.00 13.70
C ASP A 161 11.41 -14.17 12.42
N GLY A 162 12.53 -13.84 11.78
CA GLY A 162 12.52 -13.02 10.56
C GLY A 162 11.79 -13.69 9.38
N HIS A 163 11.69 -15.03 9.36
CA HIS A 163 11.05 -15.75 8.27
C HIS A 163 9.53 -15.69 8.35
N GLU A 164 8.95 -15.88 9.54
CA GLU A 164 7.51 -15.77 9.77
C GLU A 164 7.00 -14.36 9.45
N ARG A 165 7.74 -13.34 9.92
CA ARG A 165 7.43 -11.93 9.63
C ARG A 165 7.42 -11.67 8.11
N ASP A 166 8.39 -12.21 7.38
CA ASP A 166 8.50 -12.00 5.93
C ASP A 166 7.41 -12.74 5.14
N MET A 167 7.01 -13.94 5.59
CA MET A 167 5.95 -14.72 4.94
C MET A 167 4.58 -14.03 4.98
N ILE A 168 4.25 -13.36 6.09
CA ILE A 168 3.00 -12.61 6.24
C ILE A 168 2.97 -11.43 5.27
N ALA A 169 4.06 -10.69 5.19
CA ALA A 169 4.15 -9.55 4.30
C ALA A 169 4.21 -9.94 2.81
N VAL A 170 4.90 -11.04 2.48
CA VAL A 170 4.84 -11.65 1.14
C VAL A 170 3.39 -12.01 0.80
N SER A 171 2.63 -12.58 1.74
CA SER A 171 1.23 -12.92 1.51
C SER A 171 0.37 -11.69 1.22
N ALA A 172 0.60 -10.57 1.91
CA ALA A 172 -0.07 -9.29 1.61
C ALA A 172 0.32 -8.74 0.23
N GLU A 173 1.61 -8.80 -0.14
CA GLU A 173 2.09 -8.44 -1.47
C GLU A 173 1.42 -9.26 -2.59
N LEU A 174 1.38 -10.59 -2.45
CA LEU A 174 0.79 -11.49 -3.44
C LEU A 174 -0.72 -11.27 -3.57
N ARG A 175 -1.42 -11.07 -2.45
CA ARG A 175 -2.86 -10.75 -2.43
C ARG A 175 -3.13 -9.45 -3.16
N MET A 176 -2.38 -8.39 -2.87
CA MET A 176 -2.55 -7.10 -3.53
C MET A 176 -2.24 -7.21 -5.03
N ARG A 177 -1.17 -7.92 -5.41
CA ARG A 177 -0.86 -8.22 -6.82
C ARG A 177 -2.04 -8.87 -7.54
N ASP A 178 -2.63 -9.92 -6.97
CA ASP A 178 -3.79 -10.60 -7.54
C ASP A 178 -5.00 -9.64 -7.71
N ILE A 179 -5.35 -8.88 -6.67
CA ILE A 179 -6.45 -7.91 -6.71
C ILE A 179 -6.23 -6.88 -7.83
N LEU A 180 -5.03 -6.30 -7.90
CA LEU A 180 -4.73 -5.31 -8.92
C LEU A 180 -4.69 -5.94 -10.32
N SER A 181 -4.23 -7.18 -10.45
CA SER A 181 -4.15 -7.89 -11.74
C SER A 181 -5.53 -8.16 -12.35
N ARG A 182 -6.53 -8.38 -11.49
CA ARG A 182 -7.93 -8.57 -11.91
C ARG A 182 -8.58 -7.25 -12.31
N LYS A 183 -8.22 -6.15 -11.63
CA LYS A 183 -8.75 -4.80 -11.89
C LYS A 183 -8.10 -4.12 -13.09
N ASP A 184 -6.83 -4.44 -13.38
CA ASP A 184 -6.04 -3.85 -14.45
C ASP A 184 -5.07 -4.88 -15.07
N PRO A 185 -5.59 -5.82 -15.88
CA PRO A 185 -4.83 -6.97 -16.37
C PRO A 185 -3.76 -6.64 -17.42
N THR A 186 -3.82 -5.46 -18.05
CA THR A 186 -2.87 -5.03 -19.08
C THR A 186 -1.64 -4.35 -18.49
N ARG A 187 -1.61 -4.11 -17.17
CA ARG A 187 -0.54 -3.39 -16.51
C ARG A 187 0.69 -4.29 -16.29
N PRO A 188 1.83 -3.98 -16.92
CA PRO A 188 2.97 -4.91 -17.01
C PRO A 188 3.69 -5.14 -15.67
N CYS A 189 3.52 -4.26 -14.68
CA CYS A 189 4.12 -4.41 -13.35
C CYS A 189 3.32 -5.28 -12.39
N ILE A 190 2.20 -5.86 -12.84
CA ILE A 190 1.25 -6.58 -11.98
C ILE A 190 1.31 -8.12 -12.16
N ARG A 191 2.02 -8.64 -13.19
CA ARG A 191 2.20 -10.08 -13.45
C ARG A 191 3.66 -10.47 -13.70
N PRO A 192 4.17 -11.65 -13.26
CA PRO A 192 3.90 -12.40 -12.03
C PRO A 192 5.16 -12.52 -11.11
N THR A 193 4.87 -12.78 -9.82
CA THR A 193 5.60 -13.45 -8.70
C THR A 193 7.11 -13.78 -8.77
N PRO A 194 7.87 -13.63 -7.66
CA PRO A 194 9.15 -14.33 -7.44
C PRO A 194 8.97 -15.84 -7.55
N GLY A 195 9.51 -16.41 -8.62
CA GLY A 195 9.50 -17.85 -8.87
C GLY A 195 8.97 -18.20 -10.25
N ARG A 196 9.91 -18.57 -11.13
CA ARG A 196 9.77 -19.13 -12.50
C ARG A 196 9.29 -18.16 -13.60
N GLN A 197 10.20 -17.90 -14.53
CA GLN A 197 9.88 -17.57 -15.91
C GLN A 197 8.90 -18.61 -16.48
N GLU A 198 7.84 -18.14 -17.16
CA GLU A 198 7.46 -18.80 -18.41
C GLU A 198 8.60 -18.53 -19.39
N THR A 199 9.27 -19.61 -19.81
CA THR A 199 10.18 -19.59 -20.94
C THR A 199 9.42 -18.99 -22.12
N ARG A 200 9.72 -17.74 -22.49
CA ARG A 200 9.39 -17.25 -23.82
C ARG A 200 10.15 -18.12 -24.80
N GLY A 201 9.50 -19.16 -25.29
CA GLY A 201 9.94 -19.86 -26.48
C GLY A 201 10.01 -18.83 -27.60
N THR A 202 11.22 -18.54 -28.05
CA THR A 202 11.47 -18.05 -29.41
C THR A 202 10.85 -19.04 -30.39
N LEU A 203 9.83 -18.60 -31.12
CA LEU A 203 9.52 -19.07 -32.47
C LEU A 203 9.85 -17.93 -33.43
#